data_AF-A0A7W7SAR1-F1
#
_entry.id   AF-A0A7W7SAR1-F1
#
_cell.length_a   1.000
_cell.length_b   1.000
_cell.length_c   1.000
_cell.angle_alpha   90.00
_cell.angle_beta   90.00
_cell.angle_gamma   90.00
#
_symmetry.space_group_name_H-M   'P 1'
#
loop_
_entity.id
_entity.type
_entity.pdbx_description
1 polymer ?
#
loop_
_entity_poly.entity_id
_entity_poly.type
_entity_poly.pdbx_seq_one_letter_code
_entity_poly.pdbx_strand_id
1 'polypeptide(L)'
;MKLTTLLRRPLAASARPERAVDGEVLLETVGLTKSYAGADGELPVLGGIDLEIRAGEVVALLGRSGSGKSTLLRCLAGLVPASSGTVSYRGRALNGANPGTAMVFQNFALLPWLTVQQNVELGLEAQGWNAPDRAEAARQAIDLVGLDGFESAYPKELSGGMRQRVGFARALVVEPDVLMMDEPFSALDVLTAENLRGELMELWESGRFPTRAIVLVTHNIEEAVLMADRIVVLGSRPYGTVQATFEVGQDRPRDRNSPAFEELIDQVYRTMTGHPKETATPGRTTTVDRRTPANTPLPPASVDGLSGLAELVAHAGGRCDLADLADDLGLAVDDILPLVDALDLLGLATVGADDAPSDGAGGGDLVLTERGTAFARADVQTSKTIFAMAAISVPLVQLITSSLRQNPSGTLRAGFFRDVLAHHFTSVQVDRQLETATDWGRYAELYTYDAEPQAYRLDENGLLGRQDE
;
A
#
# COMPACT_ATOMS: atom_id res chain seq x y z
N MET A 1 -14.48 -13.99 33.36
CA MET A 1 -14.31 -13.51 34.75
C MET A 1 -13.25 -12.40 34.70
N LYS A 2 -13.54 -11.24 35.33
CA LYS A 2 -13.10 -9.89 34.94
C LYS A 2 -11.56 -9.64 34.92
N LEU A 3 -11.05 -9.14 33.77
CA LEU A 3 -9.72 -8.52 33.57
C LEU A 3 -9.74 -7.05 34.07
N THR A 4 -9.69 -6.81 35.40
CA THR A 4 -9.71 -5.43 35.92
C THR A 4 -8.70 -5.12 37.02
N THR A 5 -7.69 -5.96 37.23
CA THR A 5 -6.72 -5.69 38.30
C THR A 5 -5.36 -6.21 37.88
N LEU A 6 -4.49 -5.34 37.37
CA LEU A 6 -3.01 -5.40 37.43
C LEU A 6 -2.38 -4.27 36.56
N LEU A 7 -2.70 -3.01 36.86
CA LEU A 7 -1.90 -1.85 36.44
C LEU A 7 -1.50 -1.09 37.70
N ARG A 8 -0.43 -1.55 38.36
CA ARG A 8 0.20 -0.84 39.48
C ARG A 8 1.71 -0.99 39.43
N ARG A 9 2.34 -0.19 38.57
CA ARG A 9 3.50 0.64 38.89
C ARG A 9 3.79 1.56 37.70
N PRO A 10 3.81 2.89 37.86
CA PRO A 10 4.35 3.77 36.82
C PRO A 10 5.84 3.45 36.65
N LEU A 11 6.33 3.47 35.41
CA LEU A 11 7.75 3.48 35.08
C LEU A 11 8.47 4.52 35.95
N ALA A 12 9.67 4.18 36.40
CA ALA A 12 10.41 4.82 37.49
C ALA A 12 10.36 6.36 37.44
N ALA A 13 10.03 6.96 38.59
CA ALA A 13 9.94 8.39 38.80
C ALA A 13 11.34 9.05 38.75
N SER A 14 11.84 9.33 37.56
CA SER A 14 12.70 10.50 37.33
C SER A 14 11.81 11.69 36.94
N ALA A 15 12.18 12.90 37.32
CA ALA A 15 11.32 14.10 37.29
C ALA A 15 10.58 14.26 35.95
N ARG A 16 9.28 13.98 35.95
CA ARG A 16 8.41 14.13 34.79
C ARG A 16 8.45 15.57 34.29
N PRO A 17 8.78 15.85 33.02
CA PRO A 17 8.41 17.13 32.44
C PRO A 17 6.88 17.25 32.50
N GLU A 18 6.40 18.42 32.90
CA GLU A 18 4.98 18.74 33.01
C GLU A 18 4.26 18.34 31.70
N ARG A 19 3.13 17.62 31.79
CA ARG A 19 2.33 17.33 30.60
C ARG A 19 1.83 18.68 30.05
N ALA A 20 2.49 19.23 29.03
CA ALA A 20 1.97 20.26 28.12
C ALA A 20 0.47 20.14 27.91
N VAL A 21 -0.19 21.29 27.89
CA VAL A 21 -1.63 21.40 27.67
C VAL A 21 -1.93 21.12 26.20
N ASP A 22 -3.07 20.51 25.90
CA ASP A 22 -3.53 20.31 24.52
C ASP A 22 -3.44 21.64 23.76
N GLY A 23 -2.88 21.59 22.55
CA GLY A 23 -2.63 22.78 21.73
C GLY A 23 -1.27 23.49 21.95
N GLU A 24 -0.45 23.08 22.92
CA GLU A 24 0.93 23.57 23.04
C GLU A 24 1.76 23.19 21.80
N VAL A 25 2.50 24.15 21.23
CA VAL A 25 3.40 23.91 20.10
C VAL A 25 4.64 23.14 20.57
N LEU A 26 4.74 21.88 20.15
CA LEU A 26 5.87 21.01 20.46
C LEU A 26 7.02 21.20 19.47
N LEU A 27 6.73 21.28 18.17
CA LEU A 27 7.70 21.55 17.11
C LEU A 27 7.22 22.67 16.22
N GLU A 28 8.16 23.48 15.74
CA GLU A 28 7.85 24.53 14.78
C GLU A 28 9.02 24.70 13.79
N THR A 29 8.68 24.92 12.52
CA THR A 29 9.61 25.34 11.48
C THR A 29 9.20 26.70 10.98
N VAL A 30 10.17 27.58 10.80
CA VAL A 30 9.97 28.91 10.21
C VAL A 30 10.91 29.07 9.03
N GLY A 31 10.33 29.23 7.84
CA GLY A 31 11.04 29.42 6.58
C GLY A 31 12.04 28.30 6.27
N LEU A 32 11.78 27.05 6.70
CA LEU A 32 12.77 25.99 6.59
C LEU A 32 13.07 25.65 5.14
N THR A 33 14.35 25.66 4.79
CA THR A 33 14.85 25.21 3.49
C THR A 33 15.86 24.09 3.69
N LYS A 34 15.97 23.22 2.69
CA LYS A 34 17.00 22.19 2.66
C LYS A 34 17.48 21.94 1.24
N SER A 35 18.78 22.06 1.05
CA SER A 35 19.50 21.62 -0.16
C SER A 35 20.54 20.55 0.21
N TYR A 36 20.81 19.65 -0.73
CA TYR A 36 21.93 18.70 -0.65
C TYR A 36 22.98 19.05 -1.70
N ALA A 37 24.23 18.67 -1.46
CA ALA A 37 25.26 18.74 -2.48
C ALA A 37 25.01 17.65 -3.54
N GLY A 38 24.83 18.07 -4.79
CA GLY A 38 24.72 17.20 -5.97
C GLY A 38 25.93 17.31 -6.89
N ALA A 39 25.99 16.45 -7.90
CA ALA A 39 27.09 16.43 -8.87
C ALA A 39 27.20 17.74 -9.69
N ASP A 40 26.07 18.37 -9.98
CA ASP A 40 25.97 19.59 -10.80
C ASP A 40 25.71 20.87 -9.96
N GLY A 41 25.85 20.81 -8.63
CA GLY A 41 25.61 21.95 -7.72
C GLY A 41 24.66 21.62 -6.56
N GLU A 42 24.06 22.64 -5.95
CA GLU A 42 23.05 22.43 -4.90
C GLU A 42 21.75 21.86 -5.48
N LEU A 43 21.28 20.75 -4.90
CA LEU A 43 19.98 20.16 -5.19
C LEU A 43 18.98 20.62 -4.11
N PRO A 44 18.10 21.60 -4.40
CA PRO A 44 17.08 22.03 -3.45
C PRO A 44 16.03 20.92 -3.28
N VAL A 45 15.73 20.59 -2.02
CA VAL A 45 14.74 19.56 -1.64
C VAL A 45 13.56 20.16 -0.90
N LEU A 46 13.76 21.16 -0.05
CA LEU A 46 12.69 21.88 0.67
C LEU A 46 12.89 23.39 0.53
N GLY A 47 11.79 24.14 0.40
CA GLY A 47 11.82 25.60 0.26
C GLY A 47 10.76 26.31 1.10
N GLY A 48 11.16 26.98 2.17
CA GLY A 48 10.30 27.87 2.94
C GLY A 48 9.15 27.16 3.64
N ILE A 49 9.42 26.06 4.34
CA ILE A 49 8.40 25.31 5.07
C ILE A 49 8.11 25.97 6.42
N ASP A 50 6.89 26.47 6.57
CA ASP A 50 6.29 26.89 7.83
C ASP A 50 5.33 25.81 8.33
N LEU A 51 5.62 25.21 9.48
CA LEU A 51 4.85 24.11 10.03
C LEU A 51 4.97 24.08 11.55
N GLU A 52 3.83 24.01 12.23
CA GLU A 52 3.77 23.76 13.67
C GLU A 52 3.20 22.37 13.92
N ILE A 53 3.67 21.67 14.95
CA ILE A 53 3.12 20.43 15.47
C ILE A 53 2.77 20.65 16.94
N ARG A 54 1.51 20.44 17.31
CA ARG A 54 0.95 20.69 18.62
C ARG A 54 0.75 19.40 19.41
N ALA A 55 0.69 19.53 20.73
CA ALA A 55 0.25 18.44 21.60
C ALA A 55 -1.23 18.13 21.32
N GLY A 56 -1.56 16.84 21.24
CA GLY A 56 -2.89 16.30 21.03
C GLY A 56 -3.25 16.00 19.56
N GLU A 57 -2.38 16.30 18.59
CA GLU A 57 -2.67 16.05 17.17
C GLU A 57 -1.80 14.96 16.53
N VAL A 58 -2.39 14.28 15.56
CA VAL A 58 -1.73 13.45 14.55
C VAL A 58 -1.65 14.26 13.26
N VAL A 59 -0.43 14.53 12.78
CA VAL A 59 -0.18 15.26 11.54
C VAL A 59 0.34 14.31 10.47
N ALA A 60 -0.36 14.20 9.34
CA ALA A 60 0.11 13.45 8.18
C ALA A 60 0.82 14.37 7.18
N LEU A 61 2.07 14.06 6.87
CA LEU A 61 2.82 14.64 5.76
C LEU A 61 2.58 13.79 4.52
N LEU A 62 1.90 14.37 3.53
CA LEU A 62 1.48 13.69 2.30
C LEU A 62 2.14 14.33 1.09
N GLY A 63 2.38 13.57 0.03
CA GLY A 63 3.03 14.09 -1.17
C GLY A 63 3.61 12.98 -2.04
N ARG A 64 3.89 13.29 -3.31
CA ARG A 64 4.47 12.31 -4.25
C ARG A 64 5.86 11.83 -3.80
N SER A 65 6.33 10.73 -4.35
CA SER A 65 7.73 10.33 -4.17
C SER A 65 8.66 11.49 -4.60
N GLY A 66 9.71 11.74 -3.80
CA GLY A 66 10.63 12.86 -4.03
C GLY A 66 10.16 14.25 -3.59
N SER A 67 8.98 14.42 -2.98
CA SER A 67 8.50 15.74 -2.49
C SER A 67 9.21 16.27 -1.24
N GLY A 68 10.17 15.52 -0.69
CA GLY A 68 10.95 15.94 0.49
C GLY A 68 10.34 15.56 1.85
N LYS A 69 9.26 14.76 1.92
CA LYS A 69 8.61 14.33 3.19
C LYS A 69 9.60 13.78 4.23
N SER A 70 10.36 12.74 3.89
CA SER A 70 11.33 12.14 4.80
C SER A 70 12.48 13.08 5.14
N THR A 71 12.80 14.04 4.25
CA THR A 71 13.79 15.10 4.53
C THR A 71 13.26 16.07 5.57
N LEU A 72 11.99 16.49 5.44
CA LEU A 72 11.32 17.36 6.41
C LEU A 72 11.23 16.66 7.77
N LEU A 73 10.81 15.39 7.79
CA LEU A 73 10.74 14.59 9.01
C LEU A 73 12.10 14.49 9.71
N ARG A 74 13.19 14.24 8.96
CA ARG A 74 14.56 14.19 9.52
C ARG A 74 15.06 15.55 10.00
N CYS A 75 14.62 16.65 9.39
CA CYS A 75 14.92 17.99 9.90
C CYS A 75 14.20 18.27 11.22
N LEU A 76 12.91 17.90 11.33
CA LEU A 76 12.13 18.00 12.58
C LEU A 76 12.74 17.16 13.72
N ALA A 77 13.26 15.98 13.39
CA ALA A 77 13.97 15.11 14.32
C ALA A 77 15.38 15.62 14.69
N GLY A 78 15.88 16.66 14.00
CA GLY A 78 17.24 17.17 14.20
C GLY A 78 18.35 16.25 13.69
N LEU A 79 18.02 15.24 12.87
CA LEU A 79 18.98 14.30 12.28
C LEU A 79 19.69 14.89 11.06
N VAL A 80 19.03 15.82 10.37
CA VAL A 80 19.58 16.57 9.24
C VAL A 80 19.40 18.06 9.52
N PRO A 81 20.47 18.88 9.47
CA PRO A 81 20.33 20.32 9.68
C PRO A 81 19.65 20.99 8.47
N ALA A 82 18.83 22.00 8.73
CA ALA A 82 18.28 22.88 7.70
C ALA A 82 19.40 23.67 7.01
N SER A 83 19.20 24.01 5.73
CA SER A 83 20.12 24.89 5.00
C SER A 83 19.93 26.36 5.37
N SER A 84 18.67 26.77 5.59
CA SER A 84 18.29 28.05 6.17
C SER A 84 16.90 27.95 6.82
N GLY A 85 16.49 28.97 7.55
CA GLY A 85 15.31 28.93 8.43
C GLY A 85 15.64 28.30 9.78
N THR A 86 14.61 28.07 10.59
CA THR A 86 14.77 27.53 11.96
C THR A 86 13.87 26.34 12.20
N VAL A 87 14.33 25.39 13.02
CA VAL A 87 13.51 24.35 13.66
C VAL A 87 13.59 24.56 15.16
N SER A 88 12.46 24.66 15.83
CA SER A 88 12.36 24.80 17.28
C SER A 88 11.61 23.61 17.89
N TYR A 89 11.98 23.27 19.11
CA TYR A 89 11.31 22.28 19.95
C TYR A 89 10.99 22.94 21.29
N ARG A 90 9.70 23.00 21.66
CA ARG A 90 9.18 23.74 22.82
C ARG A 90 9.76 25.16 22.91
N GLY A 91 9.74 25.88 21.78
CA GLY A 91 10.23 27.26 21.65
C GLY A 91 11.76 27.42 21.67
N ARG A 92 12.54 26.33 21.73
CA ARG A 92 14.02 26.38 21.69
C ARG A 92 14.54 25.88 20.35
N ALA A 93 15.40 26.65 19.70
CA ALA A 93 16.04 26.24 18.45
C ALA A 93 16.81 24.92 18.61
N LEU A 94 16.65 23.99 17.67
CA LEU A 94 17.37 22.73 17.63
C LEU A 94 18.78 22.92 17.07
N ASN A 95 19.77 22.36 17.76
CA ASN A 95 21.18 22.35 17.36
C ASN A 95 21.72 20.91 17.32
N GLY A 96 20.96 19.99 16.73
CA GLY A 96 21.27 18.56 16.69
C GLY A 96 20.02 17.71 16.89
N ALA A 97 20.22 16.42 17.18
CA ALA A 97 19.13 15.47 17.38
C ALA A 97 18.16 15.94 18.46
N ASN A 98 16.87 15.85 18.17
CA ASN A 98 15.83 16.33 19.05
C ASN A 98 15.53 15.30 20.16
N PRO A 99 15.78 15.63 21.44
CA PRO A 99 15.60 14.69 22.54
C PRO A 99 14.13 14.34 22.82
N GLY A 100 13.18 15.13 22.33
CA GLY A 100 11.74 14.89 22.49
C GLY A 100 11.11 14.01 21.41
N THR A 101 11.91 13.43 20.51
CA THR A 101 11.39 12.72 19.33
C THR A 101 11.92 11.31 19.26
N ALA A 102 11.09 10.38 18.77
CA ALA A 102 11.54 9.04 18.39
C ALA A 102 11.05 8.73 16.97
N MET A 103 11.86 8.01 16.21
CA MET A 103 11.59 7.73 14.80
C MET A 103 11.34 6.23 14.56
N VAL A 104 10.28 5.94 13.82
CA VAL A 104 9.94 4.63 13.29
C VAL A 104 10.20 4.67 11.79
N PHE A 105 11.04 3.75 11.31
CA PHE A 105 11.52 3.73 9.93
C PHE A 105 10.76 2.73 9.07
N GLN A 106 10.69 3.00 7.77
CA GLN A 106 10.13 2.14 6.73
C GLN A 106 10.70 0.70 6.74
N ASN A 107 12.02 0.54 6.84
CA ASN A 107 12.69 -0.77 6.77
C ASN A 107 12.81 -1.50 8.13
N PHE A 108 11.93 -1.20 9.10
CA PHE A 108 11.99 -1.62 10.52
C PHE A 108 13.21 -1.10 11.29
N ALA A 109 14.39 -1.03 10.64
CA ALA A 109 15.68 -0.62 11.15
C ALA A 109 16.07 -1.33 12.46
N LEU A 110 15.64 -2.58 12.65
CA LEU A 110 16.02 -3.39 13.81
C LEU A 110 17.44 -3.91 13.66
N LEU A 111 18.18 -4.02 14.76
CA LEU A 111 19.50 -4.63 14.77
C LEU A 111 19.34 -6.16 14.75
N PRO A 112 19.76 -6.86 13.67
CA PRO A 112 19.41 -8.26 13.45
C PRO A 112 20.13 -9.24 14.37
N TRP A 113 21.20 -8.80 15.04
CA TRP A 113 21.97 -9.57 16.02
C TRP A 113 21.53 -9.34 17.47
N LEU A 114 20.55 -8.47 17.69
CA LEU A 114 19.96 -8.23 19.01
C LEU A 114 18.59 -8.90 19.09
N THR A 115 18.19 -9.34 20.29
CA THR A 115 16.82 -9.82 20.54
C THR A 115 15.81 -8.67 20.51
N VAL A 116 14.51 -8.98 20.56
CA VAL A 116 13.44 -7.99 20.72
C VAL A 116 13.69 -7.10 21.94
N GLN A 117 13.91 -7.72 23.10
CA GLN A 117 14.25 -7.02 24.35
C GLN A 117 15.41 -6.04 24.15
N GLN A 118 16.51 -6.52 23.59
CA GLN A 118 17.72 -5.72 23.40
C GLN A 118 17.50 -4.59 22.39
N ASN A 119 16.73 -4.81 21.33
CA ASN A 119 16.37 -3.77 20.37
C ASN A 119 15.58 -2.64 21.05
N VAL A 120 14.65 -2.98 21.95
CA VAL A 120 13.85 -1.99 22.68
C VAL A 120 14.69 -1.27 23.73
N GLU A 121 15.62 -1.95 24.41
CA GLU A 121 16.50 -1.32 25.42
C GLU A 121 17.45 -0.24 24.87
N LEU A 122 17.77 -0.25 23.56
CA LEU A 122 18.80 0.63 22.95
C LEU A 122 18.63 2.12 23.29
N GLY A 123 17.40 2.62 23.22
CA GLY A 123 17.12 4.04 23.49
C GLY A 123 17.39 4.43 24.94
N LEU A 124 17.01 3.57 25.88
CA LEU A 124 17.24 3.77 27.31
C LEU A 124 18.71 3.60 27.68
N GLU A 125 19.41 2.65 27.05
CA GLU A 125 20.85 2.47 27.21
C GLU A 125 21.62 3.72 26.77
N ALA A 126 21.25 4.32 25.62
CA ALA A 126 21.83 5.57 25.16
C ALA A 126 21.56 6.76 26.10
N GLN A 127 20.45 6.73 26.84
CA GLN A 127 20.12 7.70 27.89
C GLN A 127 20.81 7.40 29.24
N GLY A 128 21.58 6.31 29.35
CA GLY A 128 22.33 5.96 30.55
C GLY A 128 21.51 5.27 31.64
N TRP A 129 20.35 4.70 31.32
CA TRP A 129 19.57 3.91 32.28
C TRP A 129 20.33 2.66 32.73
N ASN A 130 20.16 2.27 34.00
CA ASN A 130 20.75 1.04 34.50
C ASN A 130 20.06 -0.21 33.92
N ALA A 131 20.77 -1.34 33.91
CA ALA A 131 20.31 -2.56 33.26
C ALA A 131 18.99 -3.14 33.81
N PRO A 132 18.75 -3.20 35.14
CA PRO A 132 17.45 -3.64 35.68
C PRO A 132 16.27 -2.76 35.24
N ASP A 133 16.40 -1.44 35.34
CA ASP A 133 15.31 -0.51 35.05
C ASP A 133 14.99 -0.48 33.55
N ARG A 134 16.01 -0.50 32.69
CA ARG A 134 15.80 -0.54 31.23
C ARG A 134 15.15 -1.85 30.80
N ALA A 135 15.51 -2.97 31.42
CA ALA A 135 14.95 -4.28 31.07
C ALA A 135 13.46 -4.38 31.42
N GLU A 136 13.09 -3.84 32.58
CA GLU A 136 11.69 -3.76 33.00
C GLU A 136 10.88 -2.83 32.08
N ALA A 137 11.41 -1.65 31.77
CA ALA A 137 10.76 -0.69 30.89
C ALA A 137 10.54 -1.25 29.47
N ALA A 138 11.57 -1.91 28.91
CA ALA A 138 11.47 -2.55 27.61
C ALA A 138 10.40 -3.65 27.58
N ARG A 139 10.30 -4.48 28.62
CA ARG A 139 9.26 -5.52 28.70
C ARG A 139 7.85 -4.91 28.70
N GLN A 140 7.64 -3.86 29.48
CA GLN A 140 6.34 -3.16 29.49
C GLN A 140 5.99 -2.54 28.14
N ALA A 141 6.98 -2.01 27.40
CA ALA A 141 6.77 -1.50 26.05
C ALA A 141 6.47 -2.62 25.03
N ILE A 142 7.09 -3.79 25.19
CA ILE A 142 6.82 -4.99 24.37
C ILE A 142 5.40 -5.50 24.62
N ASP A 143 4.97 -5.56 25.89
CA ASP A 143 3.61 -5.95 26.27
C ASP A 143 2.58 -4.96 25.70
N LEU A 144 2.88 -3.66 25.73
CA LEU A 144 2.00 -2.60 25.22
C LEU A 144 1.68 -2.78 23.72
N VAL A 145 2.63 -3.30 22.94
CA VAL A 145 2.45 -3.57 21.51
C VAL A 145 1.98 -5.00 21.20
N GLY A 146 1.64 -5.78 22.23
CA GLY A 146 1.10 -7.14 22.10
C GLY A 146 2.12 -8.18 21.65
N LEU A 147 3.37 -8.07 22.13
CA LEU A 147 4.45 -9.01 21.82
C LEU A 147 4.97 -9.76 23.07
N ASP A 148 4.11 -9.96 24.07
CA ASP A 148 4.44 -10.73 25.27
C ASP A 148 4.92 -12.14 24.89
N GLY A 149 6.02 -12.60 25.51
CA GLY A 149 6.64 -13.90 25.23
C GLY A 149 7.59 -13.94 24.03
N PHE A 150 7.77 -12.83 23.29
CA PHE A 150 8.73 -12.74 22.18
C PHE A 150 10.02 -11.98 22.54
N GLU A 151 10.26 -11.66 23.80
CA GLU A 151 11.37 -10.81 24.28
C GLU A 151 12.75 -11.36 23.87
N SER A 152 12.90 -12.69 23.87
CA SER A 152 14.14 -13.38 23.50
C SER A 152 14.28 -13.68 22.01
N ALA A 153 13.25 -13.44 21.20
CA ALA A 153 13.30 -13.72 19.77
C ALA A 153 14.24 -12.73 19.05
N TYR A 154 14.85 -13.16 17.96
CA TYR A 154 15.61 -12.32 17.04
C TYR A 154 14.71 -11.80 15.91
N PRO A 155 15.00 -10.63 15.30
CA PRO A 155 14.18 -10.06 14.22
C PRO A 155 13.87 -10.99 13.04
N LYS A 156 14.78 -11.92 12.74
CA LYS A 156 14.62 -12.93 11.67
C LYS A 156 13.54 -13.99 11.97
N GLU A 157 13.17 -14.15 13.24
CA GLU A 157 12.17 -15.12 13.72
C GLU A 157 10.75 -14.52 13.76
N LEU A 158 10.62 -13.23 13.42
CA LEU A 158 9.39 -12.47 13.50
C LEU A 158 8.78 -12.25 12.11
N SER A 159 7.45 -12.14 12.03
CA SER A 159 6.76 -11.66 10.82
C SER A 159 7.03 -10.16 10.56
N GLY A 160 6.65 -9.64 9.38
CA GLY A 160 6.77 -8.21 9.06
C GLY A 160 6.05 -7.33 10.07
N GLY A 161 4.78 -7.64 10.37
CA GLY A 161 3.99 -6.89 11.35
C GLY A 161 4.59 -6.95 12.75
N MET A 162 5.11 -8.11 13.17
CA MET A 162 5.81 -8.25 14.45
C MET A 162 7.08 -7.39 14.51
N ARG A 163 7.89 -7.37 13.45
CA ARG A 163 9.07 -6.47 13.39
C ARG A 163 8.67 -5.00 13.49
N GLN A 164 7.58 -4.60 12.86
CA GLN A 164 7.07 -3.23 12.96
C GLN A 164 6.64 -2.89 14.39
N ARG A 165 5.94 -3.81 15.08
CA ARG A 165 5.59 -3.67 16.51
C ARG A 165 6.82 -3.51 17.40
N VAL A 166 7.89 -4.26 17.16
CA VAL A 166 9.17 -4.05 17.87
C VAL A 166 9.72 -2.64 17.61
N GLY A 167 9.60 -2.15 16.37
CA GLY A 167 9.94 -0.78 16.01
C GLY A 167 9.15 0.27 16.82
N PHE A 168 7.85 0.04 16.99
CA PHE A 168 7.00 0.87 17.86
C PHE A 168 7.42 0.79 19.32
N ALA A 169 7.59 -0.41 19.89
CA ALA A 169 8.03 -0.57 21.28
C ALA A 169 9.36 0.17 21.54
N ARG A 170 10.33 0.03 20.63
CA ARG A 170 11.63 0.72 20.71
C ARG A 170 11.49 2.24 20.67
N ALA A 171 10.55 2.77 19.89
CA ALA A 171 10.31 4.21 19.83
C ALA A 171 9.55 4.72 21.06
N LEU A 172 8.62 3.94 21.60
CA LEU A 172 7.73 4.33 22.70
C LEU A 172 8.37 4.21 24.08
N VAL A 173 9.32 3.31 24.25
CA VAL A 173 9.97 3.06 25.55
C VAL A 173 10.70 4.29 26.10
N VAL A 174 11.14 5.21 25.23
CA VAL A 174 11.79 6.47 25.63
C VAL A 174 10.80 7.61 25.91
N GLU A 175 9.49 7.32 25.88
CA GLU A 175 8.39 8.27 26.12
C GLU A 175 8.53 9.59 25.34
N PRO A 176 8.61 9.55 24.00
CA PRO A 176 8.86 10.74 23.19
C PRO A 176 7.66 11.69 23.22
N ASP A 177 7.91 13.00 23.21
CA ASP A 177 6.84 13.98 23.01
C ASP A 177 6.19 13.81 21.64
N VAL A 178 6.99 13.60 20.59
CA VAL A 178 6.52 13.43 19.21
C VAL A 178 7.03 12.12 18.64
N LEU A 179 6.10 11.23 18.28
CA LEU A 179 6.42 10.03 17.52
C LEU A 179 6.44 10.35 16.03
N MET A 180 7.58 10.12 15.38
CA MET A 180 7.77 10.35 13.95
C MET A 180 7.79 9.02 13.22
N MET A 181 6.99 8.89 12.18
CA MET A 181 6.87 7.65 11.41
C MET A 181 7.10 7.92 9.93
N ASP A 182 8.10 7.26 9.34
CA ASP A 182 8.46 7.37 7.92
C ASP A 182 7.96 6.14 7.16
N GLU A 183 6.79 6.24 6.54
CA GLU A 183 6.09 5.14 5.85
C GLU A 183 6.03 3.82 6.66
N PRO A 184 5.54 3.86 7.91
CA PRO A 184 5.64 2.73 8.85
C PRO A 184 4.85 1.48 8.42
N PHE A 185 3.91 1.61 7.49
CA PHE A 185 3.05 0.50 7.06
C PHE A 185 3.31 0.03 5.63
N SER A 186 4.22 0.68 4.88
CA SER A 186 4.38 0.41 3.45
C SER A 186 4.99 -0.97 3.14
N ALA A 187 5.76 -1.54 4.09
CA ALA A 187 6.44 -2.81 3.92
C ALA A 187 5.59 -4.03 4.37
N LEU A 188 4.33 -3.80 4.73
CA LEU A 188 3.41 -4.81 5.25
C LEU A 188 2.35 -5.14 4.19
N ASP A 189 1.83 -6.37 4.24
CA ASP A 189 0.63 -6.72 3.45
C ASP A 189 -0.59 -5.91 3.93
N VAL A 190 -1.60 -5.79 3.07
CA VAL A 190 -2.75 -4.89 3.27
C VAL A 190 -3.47 -5.14 4.59
N LEU A 191 -3.77 -6.41 4.91
CA LEU A 191 -4.51 -6.77 6.13
C LEU A 191 -3.67 -6.55 7.38
N THR A 192 -2.39 -6.93 7.35
CA THR A 192 -1.47 -6.66 8.47
C THR A 192 -1.30 -5.16 8.71
N ALA A 193 -1.16 -4.38 7.64
CA ALA A 193 -1.06 -2.93 7.72
C ALA A 193 -2.32 -2.30 8.31
N GLU A 194 -3.50 -2.77 7.88
CA GLU A 194 -4.79 -2.30 8.37
C GLU A 194 -5.00 -2.59 9.86
N ASN A 195 -4.77 -3.84 10.28
CA ASN A 195 -4.87 -4.21 11.68
C ASN A 195 -3.91 -3.40 12.55
N LEU A 196 -2.65 -3.26 12.11
CA LEU A 196 -1.62 -2.54 12.86
C LEU A 196 -1.93 -1.03 12.97
N ARG A 197 -2.52 -0.41 11.94
CA ARG A 197 -3.02 0.96 12.01
C ARG A 197 -4.14 1.08 13.03
N GLY A 198 -5.13 0.18 12.98
CA GLY A 198 -6.26 0.18 13.90
C GLY A 198 -5.79 0.11 15.36
N GLU A 199 -4.89 -0.83 15.66
CA GLU A 199 -4.33 -0.99 17.01
C GLU A 199 -3.51 0.22 17.45
N LEU A 200 -2.71 0.83 16.56
CA LEU A 200 -1.96 2.04 16.88
C LEU A 200 -2.90 3.20 17.26
N MET A 201 -3.99 3.36 16.50
CA MET A 201 -4.99 4.40 16.77
C MET A 201 -5.79 4.12 18.04
N GLU A 202 -6.12 2.86 18.32
CA GLU A 202 -6.75 2.47 19.60
C GLU A 202 -5.84 2.79 20.79
N LEU A 203 -4.53 2.50 20.67
CA LEU A 203 -3.57 2.86 21.71
C LEU A 203 -3.49 4.38 21.92
N TRP A 204 -3.42 5.16 20.83
CA TRP A 204 -3.44 6.63 20.85
C TRP A 204 -4.69 7.17 21.55
N GLU A 205 -5.89 6.72 21.14
CA GLU A 205 -7.17 7.18 21.68
C GLU A 205 -7.41 6.78 23.13
N SER A 206 -6.88 5.62 23.55
CA SER A 206 -7.00 5.16 24.93
C SER A 206 -6.17 5.99 25.93
N GLY A 207 -5.30 6.90 25.45
CA GLY A 207 -4.39 7.70 26.29
C GLY A 207 -3.29 6.86 26.98
N ARG A 208 -3.18 5.57 26.63
CA ARG A 208 -2.10 4.67 27.08
C ARG A 208 -0.82 4.86 26.27
N PHE A 209 -0.92 5.51 25.12
CA PHE A 209 0.21 5.84 24.27
C PHE A 209 1.09 6.90 24.93
N PRO A 210 2.36 6.62 25.27
CA PRO A 210 3.22 7.54 26.02
C PRO A 210 3.83 8.61 25.10
N THR A 211 3.01 9.23 24.24
CA THR A 211 3.42 10.31 23.35
C THR A 211 2.37 11.41 23.32
N ARG A 212 2.74 12.60 22.82
CA ARG A 212 1.88 13.79 22.87
C ARG A 212 1.44 14.24 21.49
N ALA A 213 2.16 13.86 20.45
CA ALA A 213 1.80 14.09 19.06
C ALA A 213 2.38 12.97 18.20
N ILE A 214 1.80 12.82 17.01
CA ILE A 214 2.29 11.89 16.00
C ILE A 214 2.51 12.65 14.68
N VAL A 215 3.66 12.46 14.05
CA VAL A 215 3.91 12.91 12.67
C VAL A 215 4.10 11.69 11.79
N LEU A 216 3.19 11.49 10.85
CA LEU A 216 3.15 10.36 9.93
C LEU A 216 3.49 10.82 8.51
N VAL A 217 4.55 10.27 7.93
CA VAL A 217 4.81 10.39 6.49
C VAL A 217 4.16 9.21 5.79
N THR A 218 3.28 9.49 4.84
CA THR A 218 2.68 8.48 3.95
C THR A 218 2.52 9.04 2.54
N HIS A 219 2.33 8.16 1.57
CA HIS A 219 1.87 8.50 0.23
C HIS A 219 0.43 8.03 -0.03
N ASN A 220 -0.20 7.35 0.94
CA ASN A 220 -1.57 6.90 0.87
C ASN A 220 -2.52 7.96 1.45
N ILE A 221 -3.43 8.46 0.61
CA ILE A 221 -4.41 9.49 0.98
C ILE A 221 -5.41 8.94 2.01
N GLU A 222 -5.92 7.74 1.79
CA GLU A 222 -6.90 7.12 2.69
C GLU A 222 -6.30 6.89 4.08
N GLU A 223 -5.04 6.46 4.15
CA GLU A 223 -4.31 6.32 5.42
C GLU A 223 -4.22 7.67 6.15
N ALA A 224 -3.84 8.74 5.45
CA ALA A 224 -3.76 10.08 6.04
C ALA A 224 -5.13 10.55 6.56
N VAL A 225 -6.19 10.36 5.77
CA VAL A 225 -7.56 10.74 6.14
C VAL A 225 -8.11 9.84 7.26
N LEU A 226 -7.67 8.59 7.39
CA LEU A 226 -8.08 7.70 8.47
C LEU A 226 -7.42 8.05 9.80
N MET A 227 -6.14 8.43 9.77
CA MET A 227 -5.32 8.55 10.98
C MET A 227 -5.10 9.98 11.48
N ALA A 228 -4.99 10.97 10.60
CA ALA A 228 -4.50 12.30 10.98
C ALA A 228 -5.62 13.26 11.40
N ASP A 229 -5.36 14.14 12.38
CA ASP A 229 -6.21 15.32 12.64
C ASP A 229 -5.95 16.39 11.58
N ARG A 230 -4.73 16.44 11.04
CA ARG A 230 -4.31 17.43 10.04
C ARG A 230 -3.41 16.83 8.97
N ILE A 231 -3.70 17.12 7.71
CA ILE A 231 -2.95 16.63 6.55
C ILE A 231 -2.22 17.80 5.89
N VAL A 232 -0.90 17.71 5.78
CA VAL A 232 -0.04 18.70 5.13
C VAL A 232 0.46 18.12 3.81
N VAL A 233 0.06 18.71 2.69
CA VAL A 233 0.44 18.24 1.35
C VAL A 233 1.69 18.97 0.88
N LEU A 234 2.75 18.21 0.60
CA LEU A 234 4.00 18.70 0.02
C LEU A 234 4.03 18.51 -1.50
N GLY A 235 4.28 19.60 -2.22
CA GLY A 235 4.55 19.60 -3.65
C GLY A 235 5.93 19.05 -4.00
N SER A 236 6.14 18.56 -5.23
CA SER A 236 7.41 17.95 -5.66
C SER A 236 8.20 18.75 -6.70
N ARG A 237 7.71 19.90 -7.15
CA ARG A 237 8.38 20.74 -8.17
C ARG A 237 8.21 22.23 -7.87
N PRO A 238 9.25 23.06 -8.02
CA PRO A 238 10.67 22.70 -8.28
C PRO A 238 11.39 22.07 -7.08
N TYR A 239 10.84 22.18 -5.88
CA TYR A 239 11.29 21.57 -4.62
C TYR A 239 10.09 21.46 -3.67
N GLY A 240 10.26 20.76 -2.54
CA GLY A 240 9.25 20.57 -1.51
C GLY A 240 8.76 21.87 -0.91
N THR A 241 7.47 22.18 -1.10
CA THR A 241 6.77 23.32 -0.49
C THR A 241 5.41 22.85 0.03
N VAL A 242 4.87 23.51 1.06
CA VAL A 242 3.50 23.22 1.52
C VAL A 242 2.53 23.76 0.46
N GLN A 243 1.80 22.85 -0.20
CA GLN A 243 0.79 23.19 -1.19
C GLN A 243 -0.56 23.49 -0.55
N ALA A 244 -0.92 22.69 0.47
CA ALA A 244 -2.18 22.84 1.19
C ALA A 244 -2.10 22.13 2.54
N THR A 245 -2.98 22.57 3.44
CA THR A 245 -3.22 21.93 4.74
C THR A 245 -4.71 21.68 4.86
N PHE A 246 -5.09 20.47 5.27
CA PHE A 246 -6.47 20.06 5.48
C PHE A 246 -6.67 19.66 6.94
N GLU A 247 -7.72 20.19 7.57
CA GLU A 247 -8.20 19.74 8.87
C GLU A 247 -9.16 18.55 8.68
N VAL A 248 -8.98 17.50 9.45
CA VAL A 248 -9.84 16.31 9.42
C VAL A 248 -10.81 16.37 10.59
N GLY A 249 -11.92 17.08 10.39
CA GLY A 249 -12.93 17.33 11.45
C GLY A 249 -13.80 16.13 11.84
N GLN A 250 -13.47 14.92 11.37
CA GLN A 250 -14.22 13.70 11.69
C GLN A 250 -13.62 13.01 12.92
N ASP A 251 -14.49 12.69 13.88
CA ASP A 251 -14.12 11.91 15.06
C ASP A 251 -13.64 10.51 14.67
N ARG A 252 -12.74 9.94 15.47
CA ARG A 252 -12.27 8.57 15.31
C ARG A 252 -13.10 7.61 16.19
N PRO A 253 -13.30 6.35 15.78
CA PRO A 253 -12.89 5.76 14.51
C PRO A 253 -13.71 6.31 13.34
N ARG A 254 -13.04 6.62 12.23
CA ARG A 254 -13.68 7.25 11.06
C ARG A 254 -14.39 6.23 10.20
N ASP A 255 -15.61 6.56 9.78
CA ASP A 255 -16.37 5.75 8.84
C ASP A 255 -15.90 6.02 7.40
N ARG A 256 -15.25 5.00 6.81
CA ARG A 256 -14.72 5.05 5.44
C ARG A 256 -15.80 5.22 4.38
N ASN A 257 -17.04 4.82 4.69
CA ASN A 257 -18.16 4.92 3.77
C ASN A 257 -18.94 6.23 3.95
N SER A 258 -18.49 7.11 4.85
CA SER A 258 -19.17 8.38 5.07
C SER A 258 -18.89 9.35 3.90
N PRO A 259 -19.90 10.10 3.41
CA PRO A 259 -19.70 11.05 2.33
C PRO A 259 -18.62 12.11 2.63
N ALA A 260 -18.49 12.51 3.90
CA ALA A 260 -17.48 13.48 4.32
C ALA A 260 -16.05 12.92 4.24
N PHE A 261 -15.87 11.62 4.45
CA PHE A 261 -14.58 10.95 4.30
C PHE A 261 -14.17 10.86 2.83
N GLU A 262 -15.08 10.42 1.97
CA GLU A 262 -14.87 10.36 0.52
C GLU A 262 -14.59 11.75 -0.08
N GLU A 263 -15.33 12.78 0.34
CA GLU A 263 -15.14 14.15 -0.13
C GLU A 263 -13.75 14.68 0.25
N LEU A 264 -13.27 14.40 1.46
CA LEU A 264 -11.95 14.82 1.90
C LEU A 264 -10.83 14.09 1.12
N ILE A 265 -10.97 12.78 0.88
CA ILE A 265 -10.04 12.04 0.00
C ILE A 265 -9.98 12.70 -1.37
N ASP A 266 -11.13 13.04 -1.94
CA ASP A 266 -11.22 13.70 -3.24
C ASP A 266 -10.53 15.07 -3.24
N GLN A 267 -10.76 15.90 -2.23
CA GLN A 267 -10.12 17.21 -2.09
C GLN A 267 -8.59 17.10 -2.03
N VAL A 268 -8.08 16.16 -1.21
CA VAL A 268 -6.65 15.91 -1.07
C VAL A 268 -6.07 15.38 -2.39
N TYR A 269 -6.75 14.44 -3.05
CA TYR A 269 -6.34 13.89 -4.34
C TYR A 269 -6.22 14.97 -5.42
N ARG A 270 -7.22 15.85 -5.54
CA ARG A 270 -7.22 16.96 -6.51
C ARG A 270 -6.03 17.88 -6.31
N THR A 271 -5.71 18.16 -5.04
CA THR A 271 -4.58 19.00 -4.67
C THR A 271 -3.24 18.36 -5.03
N MET A 272 -3.10 17.04 -4.82
CA MET A 272 -1.88 16.30 -5.19
C MET A 272 -1.70 16.10 -6.70
N THR A 273 -2.80 16.07 -7.46
CA THR A 273 -2.79 15.73 -8.89
C THR A 273 -2.91 16.93 -9.81
N GLY A 274 -3.42 18.07 -9.33
CA GLY A 274 -3.71 19.24 -10.17
C GLY A 274 -4.85 19.01 -11.16
N HIS A 275 -5.50 17.85 -11.10
CA HIS A 275 -6.62 17.46 -11.92
C HIS A 275 -7.80 17.11 -11.00
N PRO A 276 -9.04 17.44 -11.39
CA PRO A 276 -10.20 16.81 -10.77
C PRO A 276 -9.98 15.29 -10.81
N LYS A 277 -10.08 14.59 -9.67
CA LYS A 277 -10.51 13.18 -9.72
C LYS A 277 -11.75 13.21 -10.60
N GLU A 278 -11.81 12.44 -11.69
CA GLU A 278 -13.01 12.35 -12.53
C GLU A 278 -14.18 12.08 -11.59
N THR A 279 -14.90 13.14 -11.22
CA THR A 279 -15.96 13.06 -10.24
C THR A 279 -17.13 12.64 -11.10
N ALA A 280 -17.54 11.39 -10.92
CA ALA A 280 -18.82 10.91 -11.44
C ALA A 280 -19.87 11.97 -11.11
N THR A 281 -20.50 12.52 -12.13
CA THR A 281 -21.53 13.56 -11.99
C THR A 281 -22.60 13.07 -11.00
N PRO A 282 -22.94 13.84 -9.95
CA PRO A 282 -23.98 13.44 -9.01
C PRO A 282 -25.32 13.47 -9.75
N GLY A 283 -25.91 12.28 -9.94
CA GLY A 283 -27.17 12.11 -10.67
C GLY A 283 -27.25 10.85 -11.54
N ARG A 284 -26.20 10.05 -11.65
CA ARG A 284 -26.29 8.71 -12.26
C ARG A 284 -25.96 7.64 -11.25
N THR A 285 -27.02 7.04 -10.71
CA THR A 285 -26.98 5.77 -10.01
C THR A 285 -26.59 4.66 -10.99
N THR A 286 -25.30 4.53 -11.28
CA THR A 286 -24.71 3.33 -11.88
C THR A 286 -23.28 3.23 -11.39
N THR A 287 -23.07 2.42 -10.36
CA THR A 287 -21.80 1.76 -10.07
C THR A 287 -21.33 1.05 -11.34
N VAL A 288 -20.47 1.69 -12.13
CA VAL A 288 -19.62 0.97 -13.08
C VAL A 288 -18.31 0.77 -12.36
N ASP A 289 -18.16 -0.43 -11.83
CA ASP A 289 -16.96 -0.99 -11.27
C ASP A 289 -15.81 -0.83 -12.29
N ARG A 290 -14.96 0.20 -12.12
CA ARG A 290 -13.91 0.49 -13.10
C ARG A 290 -12.81 -0.56 -12.90
N ARG A 291 -12.85 -1.61 -13.70
CA ARG A 291 -11.81 -2.66 -13.74
C ARG A 291 -10.46 -2.03 -14.12
N THR A 292 -9.46 -2.25 -13.29
CA THR A 292 -8.07 -1.79 -13.44
C THR A 292 -7.14 -2.98 -13.21
N PRO A 293 -5.87 -2.92 -13.65
CA PRO A 293 -4.91 -3.99 -13.36
C PRO A 293 -4.74 -4.26 -11.85
N ALA A 294 -5.04 -3.27 -11.00
CA ALA A 294 -4.89 -3.38 -9.55
C ALA A 294 -6.03 -4.15 -8.85
N ASN A 295 -7.26 -4.09 -9.37
CA ASN A 295 -8.44 -4.73 -8.79
C ASN A 295 -9.01 -5.86 -9.66
N THR A 296 -8.29 -6.26 -10.72
CA THR A 296 -8.65 -7.37 -11.60
C THR A 296 -7.40 -8.18 -11.93
N PRO A 297 -6.91 -9.01 -10.99
CA PRO A 297 -5.71 -9.83 -11.20
C PRO A 297 -5.94 -10.85 -12.32
N LEU A 298 -4.89 -11.13 -13.09
CA LEU A 298 -4.95 -12.17 -14.13
C LEU A 298 -4.85 -13.56 -13.49
N PRO A 299 -5.81 -14.47 -13.72
CA PRO A 299 -5.70 -15.86 -13.30
C PRO A 299 -4.55 -16.56 -14.04
N PRO A 300 -3.79 -17.45 -13.38
CA PRO A 300 -2.68 -18.17 -14.02
C PRO A 300 -3.20 -19.24 -14.99
N ALA A 301 -3.53 -18.84 -16.21
CA ALA A 301 -4.09 -19.69 -17.25
C ALA A 301 -3.41 -19.46 -18.60
N SER A 302 -2.97 -20.52 -19.27
CA SER A 302 -2.46 -20.44 -20.64
C SER A 302 -3.60 -20.48 -21.66
N VAL A 303 -3.40 -19.91 -22.84
CA VAL A 303 -4.44 -19.95 -23.89
C VAL A 303 -4.77 -21.37 -24.34
N ASP A 304 -3.80 -22.28 -24.35
CA ASP A 304 -4.02 -23.70 -24.67
C ASP A 304 -4.95 -24.36 -23.64
N GLY A 305 -4.76 -24.07 -22.34
CA GLY A 305 -5.64 -24.57 -21.28
C GLY A 305 -7.06 -24.02 -21.39
N LEU A 306 -7.20 -22.73 -21.73
CA LEU A 306 -8.51 -22.09 -21.94
C LEU A 306 -9.24 -22.69 -23.15
N SER A 307 -8.51 -22.92 -24.24
CA SER A 307 -9.06 -23.52 -25.46
C SER A 307 -9.53 -24.96 -25.20
N GLY A 308 -8.70 -25.76 -24.52
CA GLY A 308 -9.06 -27.14 -24.16
C GLY A 308 -10.27 -27.22 -23.24
N LEU A 309 -10.33 -26.37 -22.20
CA LEU A 309 -11.50 -26.32 -21.31
C LEU A 309 -12.76 -25.89 -22.05
N ALA A 310 -12.68 -24.86 -22.91
CA ALA A 310 -13.82 -24.41 -23.70
C ALA A 310 -14.30 -25.48 -24.70
N GLU A 311 -13.40 -26.24 -25.32
CA GLU A 311 -13.73 -27.37 -26.20
C GLU A 311 -14.47 -28.49 -25.46
N LEU A 312 -13.99 -28.87 -24.26
CA LEU A 312 -14.63 -29.89 -23.43
C LEU A 312 -16.06 -29.49 -23.05
N VAL A 313 -16.25 -28.26 -22.58
CA VAL A 313 -17.60 -27.75 -22.23
C VAL A 313 -18.49 -27.65 -23.47
N ALA A 314 -17.95 -27.24 -24.61
CA ALA A 314 -18.70 -27.18 -25.87
C ALA A 314 -19.12 -28.58 -26.36
N HIS A 315 -18.32 -29.62 -26.10
CA HIS A 315 -18.64 -31.01 -26.39
C HIS A 315 -19.73 -31.57 -25.46
N ALA A 316 -19.71 -31.15 -24.19
CA ALA A 316 -20.75 -31.46 -23.20
C ALA A 316 -22.09 -30.72 -23.42
N GLY A 317 -22.22 -29.95 -24.51
CA GLY A 317 -23.46 -29.22 -24.84
C GLY A 317 -23.48 -27.76 -24.36
N GLY A 318 -22.34 -27.22 -23.94
CA GLY A 318 -22.17 -25.80 -23.59
C GLY A 318 -22.41 -25.46 -22.12
N ARG A 319 -22.70 -26.46 -21.28
CA ARG A 319 -22.86 -26.34 -19.81
C ARG A 319 -22.30 -27.60 -19.15
N CYS A 320 -21.57 -27.44 -18.06
CA CYS A 320 -20.99 -28.55 -17.30
C CYS A 320 -20.89 -28.21 -15.80
N ASP A 321 -21.13 -29.19 -14.94
CA ASP A 321 -20.85 -29.09 -13.51
C ASP A 321 -19.32 -29.19 -13.29
N LEU A 322 -18.78 -28.32 -12.44
CA LEU A 322 -17.33 -28.23 -12.21
C LEU A 322 -16.76 -29.44 -11.46
N ALA A 323 -17.53 -30.06 -10.57
CA ALA A 323 -17.10 -31.24 -9.84
C ALA A 323 -17.09 -32.47 -10.75
N ASP A 324 -18.13 -32.65 -11.57
CA ASP A 324 -18.19 -33.73 -12.57
C ASP A 324 -17.04 -33.61 -13.58
N LEU A 325 -16.75 -32.39 -14.05
CA LEU A 325 -15.64 -32.15 -14.98
C LEU A 325 -14.28 -32.44 -14.36
N ALA A 326 -14.08 -32.10 -13.08
CA ALA A 326 -12.85 -32.39 -12.36
C ALA A 326 -12.65 -33.90 -12.18
N ASP A 327 -13.72 -34.62 -11.83
CA ASP A 327 -13.72 -36.07 -11.68
C ASP A 327 -13.40 -36.79 -13.00
N ASP A 328 -14.00 -36.34 -14.12
CA ASP A 328 -13.74 -36.89 -15.46
C ASP A 328 -12.28 -36.69 -15.92
N LEU A 329 -11.67 -35.58 -15.51
CA LEU A 329 -10.26 -35.27 -15.81
C LEU A 329 -9.28 -35.86 -14.79
N GLY A 330 -9.77 -36.42 -13.67
CA GLY A 330 -8.94 -36.92 -12.57
C GLY A 330 -8.16 -35.81 -11.86
N LEU A 331 -8.70 -34.60 -11.79
CA LEU A 331 -8.10 -33.41 -11.20
C LEU A 331 -8.87 -32.98 -9.94
N ALA A 332 -8.26 -32.14 -9.10
CA ALA A 332 -9.04 -31.44 -8.09
C ALA A 332 -9.78 -30.24 -8.72
N VAL A 333 -10.93 -29.88 -8.16
CA VAL A 333 -11.70 -28.69 -8.62
C VAL A 333 -10.83 -27.44 -8.59
N ASP A 334 -10.01 -27.27 -7.54
CA ASP A 334 -9.07 -26.15 -7.38
C ASP A 334 -8.04 -26.03 -8.53
N ASP A 335 -7.72 -27.13 -9.21
CA ASP A 335 -6.77 -27.14 -10.33
C ASP A 335 -7.39 -26.55 -11.62
N ILE A 336 -8.72 -26.54 -11.72
CA ILE A 336 -9.48 -26.07 -12.89
C ILE A 336 -9.96 -24.63 -12.69
N LEU A 337 -10.15 -24.18 -11.44
CA LEU A 337 -10.62 -22.82 -11.10
C LEU A 337 -9.88 -21.68 -11.84
N PRO A 338 -8.52 -21.69 -11.97
CA PRO A 338 -7.84 -20.62 -12.71
C PRO A 338 -8.26 -20.50 -14.17
N LEU A 339 -8.59 -21.62 -14.82
CA LEU A 339 -9.07 -21.65 -16.20
C LEU A 339 -10.51 -21.13 -16.29
N VAL A 340 -11.34 -21.47 -15.29
CA VAL A 340 -12.72 -20.99 -15.15
C VAL A 340 -12.75 -19.47 -14.97
N ASP A 341 -11.97 -18.96 -14.01
CA ASP A 341 -11.85 -17.53 -13.72
C ASP A 341 -11.37 -16.75 -14.96
N ALA A 342 -10.45 -17.31 -15.74
CA ALA A 342 -9.96 -16.68 -16.95
C ALA A 342 -10.99 -16.69 -18.09
N LEU A 343 -11.75 -17.77 -18.27
CA LEU A 343 -12.86 -17.80 -19.24
C LEU A 343 -13.96 -16.81 -18.87
N ASP A 344 -14.28 -16.65 -17.59
CA ASP A 344 -15.23 -15.64 -17.10
C ASP A 344 -14.70 -14.22 -17.29
N LEU A 345 -13.44 -13.98 -16.93
CA LEU A 345 -12.76 -12.69 -17.12
C LEU A 345 -12.74 -12.24 -18.59
N LEU A 346 -12.56 -13.18 -19.52
CA LEU A 346 -12.58 -12.96 -20.97
C LEU A 346 -14.01 -12.87 -21.54
N GLY A 347 -15.05 -13.14 -20.74
CA GLY A 347 -16.45 -13.19 -21.17
C GLY A 347 -16.75 -14.35 -22.13
N LEU A 348 -15.94 -15.41 -22.08
CA LEU A 348 -16.10 -16.64 -22.85
C LEU A 348 -16.97 -17.67 -22.12
N ALA A 349 -17.01 -17.60 -20.79
CA ALA A 349 -17.92 -18.39 -19.98
C ALA A 349 -18.54 -17.55 -18.87
N THR A 350 -19.50 -18.11 -18.14
CA THR A 350 -20.07 -17.57 -16.91
C THR A 350 -20.26 -18.71 -15.92
N VAL A 351 -20.05 -18.44 -14.63
CA VAL A 351 -20.35 -19.38 -13.55
C VAL A 351 -21.75 -19.09 -13.01
N GLY A 352 -22.66 -20.07 -13.08
CA GLY A 352 -24.03 -19.94 -12.59
C GLY A 352 -24.09 -19.94 -11.05
N ALA A 353 -24.75 -18.93 -10.46
CA ALA A 353 -25.22 -19.00 -9.09
C ALA A 353 -26.64 -19.60 -9.10
N ASP A 354 -26.80 -20.81 -8.59
CA ASP A 354 -28.13 -21.42 -8.49
C ASP A 354 -28.96 -20.75 -7.39
N ASP A 355 -30.13 -20.22 -7.77
CA ASP A 355 -31.24 -19.84 -6.89
C ASP A 355 -31.92 -21.10 -6.27
N ALA A 356 -31.22 -21.82 -5.38
CA ALA A 356 -31.84 -22.87 -4.56
C ALA A 356 -31.18 -23.03 -3.17
N PRO A 357 -31.95 -23.28 -2.09
CA PRO A 357 -31.40 -23.46 -0.76
C PRO A 357 -31.11 -24.95 -0.48
N SER A 358 -29.85 -25.31 -0.22
CA SER A 358 -29.47 -26.29 0.83
C SER A 358 -28.00 -26.71 0.72
N ASP A 359 -27.33 -26.70 1.88
CA ASP A 359 -26.43 -27.75 2.35
C ASP A 359 -25.29 -28.24 1.42
N GLY A 360 -24.13 -27.57 1.54
CA GLY A 360 -22.86 -28.27 1.72
C GLY A 360 -22.29 -29.08 0.56
N ALA A 361 -22.05 -28.44 -0.59
CA ALA A 361 -20.89 -28.65 -1.47
C ALA A 361 -21.00 -27.59 -2.60
N GLY A 362 -20.21 -26.52 -2.53
CA GLY A 362 -20.27 -25.44 -3.51
C GLY A 362 -19.62 -25.84 -4.83
N GLY A 363 -20.41 -26.22 -5.82
CA GLY A 363 -20.02 -26.29 -7.23
C GLY A 363 -21.03 -25.47 -8.04
N GLY A 364 -20.56 -24.42 -8.72
CA GLY A 364 -21.39 -23.64 -9.65
C GLY A 364 -21.22 -24.16 -11.07
N ASP A 365 -22.28 -24.19 -11.86
CA ASP A 365 -22.21 -24.67 -13.25
C ASP A 365 -21.42 -23.70 -14.14
N LEU A 366 -20.51 -24.24 -14.95
CA LEU A 366 -19.80 -23.49 -15.98
C LEU A 366 -20.61 -23.50 -17.27
N VAL A 367 -20.98 -22.32 -17.78
CA VAL A 367 -21.75 -22.15 -19.01
C VAL A 367 -20.97 -21.31 -20.02
N LEU A 368 -20.79 -21.80 -21.25
CA LEU A 368 -20.17 -21.02 -22.31
C LEU A 368 -21.10 -19.92 -22.81
N THR A 369 -20.56 -18.73 -23.02
CA THR A 369 -21.26 -17.66 -23.73
C THR A 369 -21.35 -17.99 -25.23
N GLU A 370 -22.14 -17.24 -25.99
CA GLU A 370 -22.14 -17.33 -27.45
C GLU A 370 -20.72 -17.13 -28.02
N ARG A 371 -19.97 -16.19 -27.42
CA ARG A 371 -18.58 -15.92 -27.78
C ARG A 371 -17.65 -17.07 -27.42
N GLY A 372 -17.81 -17.69 -26.26
CA GLY A 372 -17.04 -18.87 -25.86
C GLY A 372 -17.32 -20.09 -26.72
N THR A 373 -18.58 -20.28 -27.12
CA THR A 373 -18.96 -21.36 -28.04
C THR A 373 -18.34 -21.16 -29.43
N ALA A 374 -18.32 -19.91 -29.92
CA ALA A 374 -17.64 -19.57 -31.17
C ALA A 374 -16.13 -19.76 -31.06
N PHE A 375 -15.52 -19.37 -29.94
CA PHE A 375 -14.09 -19.58 -29.66
C PHE A 375 -13.71 -21.08 -29.66
N ALA A 376 -14.49 -21.92 -28.98
CA ALA A 376 -14.25 -23.36 -28.85
C ALA A 376 -14.40 -24.15 -30.17
N ARG A 377 -15.20 -23.65 -31.12
CA ARG A 377 -15.49 -24.35 -32.39
C ARG A 377 -14.77 -23.75 -33.60
N ALA A 378 -14.06 -22.64 -33.39
CA ALA A 378 -13.40 -21.89 -34.46
C ALA A 378 -12.13 -22.60 -34.95
N ASP A 379 -11.78 -22.35 -36.22
CA ASP A 379 -10.41 -22.62 -36.68
C ASP A 379 -9.40 -21.69 -35.96
N VAL A 380 -8.12 -22.04 -36.04
CA VAL A 380 -7.03 -21.33 -35.33
C VAL A 380 -7.05 -19.81 -35.57
N GLN A 381 -7.31 -19.35 -36.79
CA GLN A 381 -7.26 -17.92 -37.11
C GLN A 381 -8.48 -17.17 -36.55
N THR A 382 -9.65 -17.79 -36.66
CA THR A 382 -10.90 -17.26 -36.11
C THR A 382 -10.84 -17.24 -34.57
N SER A 383 -10.28 -18.27 -33.95
CA SER A 383 -10.12 -18.37 -32.49
C SER A 383 -9.21 -17.27 -31.94
N LYS A 384 -8.04 -17.04 -32.57
CA LYS A 384 -7.16 -15.90 -32.28
C LYS A 384 -7.88 -14.55 -32.34
N THR A 385 -8.75 -14.37 -33.35
CA THR A 385 -9.50 -13.12 -33.53
C THR A 385 -10.51 -12.90 -32.40
N ILE A 386 -11.26 -13.94 -32.03
CA ILE A 386 -12.22 -13.89 -30.92
C ILE A 386 -11.49 -13.62 -29.60
N PHE A 387 -10.37 -14.30 -29.38
CA PHE A 387 -9.54 -14.14 -28.19
C PHE A 387 -8.94 -12.74 -28.10
N ALA A 388 -8.40 -12.18 -29.19
CA ALA A 388 -7.83 -10.84 -29.20
C ALA A 388 -8.85 -9.76 -28.80
N MET A 389 -10.08 -9.87 -29.32
CA MET A 389 -11.16 -8.96 -28.95
C MET A 389 -11.65 -9.14 -27.50
N ALA A 390 -11.44 -10.31 -26.88
CA ALA A 390 -11.73 -10.55 -25.46
C ALA A 390 -10.58 -10.02 -24.58
N ALA A 391 -9.35 -10.40 -24.91
CA ALA A 391 -8.13 -10.05 -24.17
C ALA A 391 -7.90 -8.54 -24.10
N ILE A 392 -8.25 -7.75 -25.13
CA ILE A 392 -8.08 -6.30 -25.09
C ILE A 392 -8.99 -5.60 -24.05
N SER A 393 -10.05 -6.28 -23.60
CA SER A 393 -10.91 -5.78 -22.51
C SER A 393 -10.37 -6.11 -21.12
N VAL A 394 -9.31 -6.92 -21.04
CA VAL A 394 -8.63 -7.29 -19.79
C VAL A 394 -7.69 -6.15 -19.38
N PRO A 395 -7.79 -5.60 -18.16
CA PRO A 395 -7.11 -4.36 -17.81
C PRO A 395 -5.59 -4.35 -18.00
N LEU A 396 -4.89 -5.43 -17.65
CA LEU A 396 -3.42 -5.49 -17.80
C LEU A 396 -3.00 -5.59 -19.27
N VAL A 397 -3.69 -6.41 -20.06
CA VAL A 397 -3.45 -6.52 -21.51
C VAL A 397 -3.75 -5.18 -22.20
N GLN A 398 -4.83 -4.51 -21.79
CA GLN A 398 -5.18 -3.18 -22.27
C GLN A 398 -4.12 -2.14 -21.89
N LEU A 399 -3.61 -2.16 -20.66
CA LEU A 399 -2.55 -1.27 -20.20
C LEU A 399 -1.29 -1.44 -21.04
N ILE A 400 -0.84 -2.68 -21.28
CA ILE A 400 0.35 -2.97 -22.09
C ILE A 400 0.13 -2.47 -23.52
N THR A 401 -0.98 -2.87 -24.14
CA THR A 401 -1.29 -2.52 -25.54
C THR A 401 -1.40 -1.01 -25.74
N SER A 402 -2.12 -0.30 -24.87
CA SER A 402 -2.28 1.15 -24.97
C SER A 402 -0.98 1.91 -24.70
N SER A 403 -0.17 1.45 -23.75
CA SER A 403 1.14 2.06 -23.46
C SER A 403 2.11 1.90 -24.63
N LEU A 404 2.09 0.75 -25.31
CA LEU A 404 2.91 0.52 -26.50
C LEU A 404 2.46 1.39 -27.69
N ARG A 405 1.15 1.53 -27.92
CA ARG A 405 0.60 2.41 -28.97
C ARG A 405 0.91 3.89 -28.76
N GLN A 406 0.93 4.34 -27.51
CA GLN A 406 1.25 5.72 -27.17
C GLN A 406 2.76 6.00 -27.21
N ASN A 407 3.60 4.97 -27.22
CA ASN A 407 5.04 5.12 -27.33
C ASN A 407 5.47 5.21 -28.81
N PRO A 408 6.14 6.28 -29.26
CA PRO A 408 6.60 6.43 -30.64
C PRO A 408 7.47 5.29 -31.18
N SER A 409 8.19 4.57 -30.30
CA SER A 409 9.01 3.42 -30.72
C SER A 409 8.23 2.11 -30.82
N GLY A 410 6.97 2.09 -30.39
CA GLY A 410 6.19 0.86 -30.25
C GLY A 410 6.79 -0.13 -29.25
N THR A 411 7.73 0.28 -28.38
CA THR A 411 8.47 -0.62 -27.49
C THR A 411 8.61 -0.03 -26.09
N LEU A 412 8.32 -0.84 -25.06
CA LEU A 412 8.47 -0.47 -23.64
C LEU A 412 9.15 -1.59 -22.86
N ARG A 413 10.02 -1.23 -21.90
CA ARG A 413 10.64 -2.21 -21.01
C ARG A 413 9.60 -2.80 -20.06
N ALA A 414 9.67 -4.11 -19.81
CA ALA A 414 8.78 -4.79 -18.88
C ALA A 414 8.93 -4.29 -17.43
N GLY A 415 10.09 -3.72 -17.08
CA GLY A 415 10.31 -3.04 -15.80
C GLY A 415 9.26 -1.96 -15.50
N PHE A 416 8.77 -1.23 -16.50
CA PHE A 416 7.71 -0.23 -16.30
C PHE A 416 6.41 -0.88 -15.78
N PHE A 417 5.92 -1.93 -16.45
CA PHE A 417 4.69 -2.62 -16.04
C PHE A 417 4.86 -3.35 -14.72
N ARG A 418 6.06 -3.90 -14.47
CA ARG A 418 6.44 -4.49 -13.20
C ARG A 418 6.33 -3.49 -12.06
N ASP A 419 6.87 -2.28 -12.24
CA ASP A 419 6.79 -1.21 -11.24
C ASP A 419 5.34 -0.74 -11.02
N VAL A 420 4.53 -0.66 -12.08
CA VAL A 420 3.10 -0.32 -11.98
C VAL A 420 2.34 -1.36 -11.15
N LEU A 421 2.57 -2.65 -11.38
CA LEU A 421 1.90 -3.74 -10.65
C LEU A 421 2.46 -3.94 -9.23
N ALA A 422 3.73 -3.63 -8.98
CA ALA A 422 4.38 -3.82 -7.68
C ALA A 422 3.74 -3.02 -6.54
N HIS A 423 2.92 -2.01 -6.86
CA HIS A 423 2.14 -1.25 -5.87
C HIS A 423 0.96 -2.04 -5.28
N HIS A 424 0.52 -3.11 -5.96
CA HIS A 424 -0.69 -3.86 -5.61
C HIS A 424 -0.44 -5.36 -5.42
N PHE A 425 0.68 -5.89 -5.92
CA PHE A 425 0.96 -7.33 -5.95
C PHE A 425 2.38 -7.65 -5.47
N THR A 426 2.57 -8.83 -4.88
CA THR A 426 3.90 -9.36 -4.53
C THR A 426 4.74 -9.62 -5.78
N SER A 427 6.07 -9.68 -5.66
CA SER A 427 6.96 -9.96 -6.80
C SER A 427 6.57 -11.21 -7.58
N VAL A 428 6.23 -12.30 -6.87
CA VAL A 428 5.78 -13.57 -7.47
C VAL A 428 4.46 -13.41 -8.22
N GLN A 429 3.52 -12.63 -7.67
CA GLN A 429 2.25 -12.33 -8.34
C GLN A 429 2.43 -11.41 -9.55
N VAL A 430 3.34 -10.44 -9.48
CA VAL A 430 3.69 -9.58 -10.63
C VAL A 430 4.29 -10.42 -11.75
N ASP A 431 5.22 -11.32 -11.44
CA ASP A 431 5.82 -12.22 -12.42
C ASP A 431 4.76 -13.10 -13.10
N ARG A 432 3.90 -13.76 -12.32
CA ARG A 432 2.81 -14.58 -12.86
C ARG A 432 1.84 -13.79 -13.74
N GLN A 433 1.45 -12.59 -13.32
CA GLN A 433 0.54 -11.76 -14.11
C GLN A 433 1.17 -11.27 -15.41
N LEU A 434 2.46 -10.90 -15.39
CA LEU A 434 3.18 -10.53 -16.60
C LEU A 434 3.41 -11.73 -17.51
N GLU A 435 3.65 -12.92 -16.97
CA GLU A 435 3.74 -14.17 -17.73
C GLU A 435 2.42 -14.48 -18.45
N THR A 436 1.29 -14.48 -17.72
CA THR A 436 -0.05 -14.67 -18.31
C THR A 436 -0.39 -13.59 -19.34
N ALA A 437 -0.13 -12.31 -19.03
CA ALA A 437 -0.36 -11.22 -19.98
C ALA A 437 0.54 -11.35 -21.23
N THR A 438 1.74 -11.89 -21.09
CA THR A 438 2.65 -12.15 -22.22
C THR A 438 2.14 -13.27 -23.10
N ASP A 439 1.70 -14.38 -22.49
CA ASP A 439 1.08 -15.51 -23.20
C ASP A 439 -0.15 -15.05 -23.99
N TRP A 440 -1.08 -14.38 -23.31
CA TRP A 440 -2.33 -13.91 -23.91
C TRP A 440 -2.08 -12.87 -25.01
N GLY A 441 -1.18 -11.91 -24.78
CA GLY A 441 -0.86 -10.87 -25.74
C GLY A 441 -0.16 -11.39 -27.00
N ARG A 442 0.69 -12.42 -26.85
CA ARG A 442 1.34 -13.11 -27.98
C ARG A 442 0.36 -13.92 -28.81
N TYR A 443 -0.49 -14.71 -28.16
CA TYR A 443 -1.52 -15.48 -28.86
C TYR A 443 -2.49 -14.56 -29.61
N ALA A 444 -2.88 -13.46 -28.97
CA ALA A 444 -3.77 -12.44 -29.52
C ALA A 444 -3.12 -11.55 -30.60
N GLU A 445 -1.82 -11.72 -30.89
CA GLU A 445 -1.07 -10.90 -31.86
C GLU A 445 -1.21 -9.39 -31.54
N LEU A 446 -1.21 -9.04 -30.25
CA LEU A 446 -1.28 -7.65 -29.78
C LEU A 446 0.12 -7.06 -29.57
N TYR A 447 1.01 -7.86 -28.99
CA TYR A 447 2.40 -7.49 -28.72
C TYR A 447 3.27 -8.74 -28.55
N THR A 448 4.56 -8.57 -28.79
CA THR A 448 5.60 -9.55 -28.50
C THR A 448 6.39 -9.17 -27.26
N TYR A 449 7.17 -10.11 -26.73
CA TYR A 449 8.04 -9.91 -25.57
C TYR A 449 9.43 -10.44 -25.89
N ASP A 450 10.46 -9.62 -25.75
CA ASP A 450 11.86 -9.99 -25.94
C ASP A 450 12.52 -10.22 -24.58
N ALA A 451 13.01 -11.43 -24.33
CA ALA A 451 13.62 -11.80 -23.04
C ALA A 451 14.95 -11.06 -22.76
N GLU A 452 15.65 -10.64 -23.81
CA GLU A 452 16.77 -9.71 -23.77
C GLU A 452 16.53 -8.67 -24.86
N PRO A 453 16.06 -7.44 -24.52
CA PRO A 453 16.34 -6.69 -23.29
C PRO A 453 15.21 -6.64 -22.23
N GLN A 454 14.31 -7.63 -22.17
CA GLN A 454 13.09 -7.61 -21.32
C GLN A 454 12.15 -6.47 -21.70
N ALA A 455 11.69 -6.47 -22.95
CA ALA A 455 10.82 -5.43 -23.48
C ALA A 455 9.63 -6.00 -24.23
N TYR A 456 8.49 -5.31 -24.12
CA TYR A 456 7.33 -5.54 -24.96
C TYR A 456 7.43 -4.69 -26.22
N ARG A 457 7.00 -5.24 -27.34
CA ARG A 457 6.94 -4.55 -28.63
C ARG A 457 5.55 -4.73 -29.25
N LEU A 458 4.98 -3.65 -29.76
CA LEU A 458 3.71 -3.69 -30.48
C LEU A 458 3.84 -4.59 -31.72
N ASP A 459 2.84 -5.44 -31.95
CA ASP A 459 2.79 -6.23 -33.18
C ASP A 459 2.14 -5.40 -34.30
N GLU A 460 2.97 -4.90 -35.22
CA GLU A 460 2.54 -4.07 -36.35
C GLU A 460 1.69 -4.85 -37.38
N ASN A 461 1.80 -6.18 -37.40
CA ASN A 461 1.01 -7.05 -38.28
C ASN A 461 -0.25 -7.61 -37.60
N GLY A 462 -0.46 -7.27 -36.33
CA GLY A 462 -1.56 -7.75 -35.51
C GLY A 462 -2.95 -7.32 -36.00
N LEU A 463 -3.97 -8.09 -35.60
CA LEU A 463 -5.38 -7.93 -35.99
C LEU A 463 -5.96 -6.51 -35.83
N LEU A 464 -5.37 -5.67 -34.96
CA LEU A 464 -5.82 -4.30 -34.70
C LEU A 464 -4.92 -3.21 -35.31
N GLY A 465 -3.78 -3.55 -35.92
CA GLY A 465 -2.98 -2.62 -36.72
C GLY A 465 -3.59 -2.31 -38.10
N ARG A 466 -4.57 -3.12 -38.53
CA ARG A 466 -5.28 -2.98 -39.81
C ARG A 466 -6.47 -2.02 -39.79
N GLN A 467 -6.75 -1.34 -38.68
CA GLN A 467 -7.92 -0.45 -38.55
C GLN A 467 -7.64 1.04 -38.82
N ASP A 468 -6.40 1.41 -39.13
CA ASP A 468 -6.00 2.78 -39.51
C ASP A 468 -5.62 2.93 -41.00
N GLU A 469 -6.14 2.06 -41.89
CA GLU A 469 -6.15 2.28 -43.36
C GLU A 469 -7.56 2.54 -43.91
#